data_AF-A0AAP5Z0Z6-F1
#
_entry.id   AF-A0AAP5Z0Z6-F1
#
_cell.length_a   1.000
_cell.length_b   1.000
_cell.length_c   1.000
_cell.angle_alpha   90.00
_cell.angle_beta   90.00
_cell.angle_gamma   90.00
#
_symmetry.space_group_name_H-M   'P 1'
#
loop_
_entity.id
_entity.type
_entity.pdbx_description
1 polymer ?
#
loop_
_entity_poly.entity_id
_entity_poly.type
_entity_poly.pdbx_seq_one_letter_code
_entity_poly.pdbx_strand_id
1 'polypeptide(L)'
;LTALLPLASAVAEEPTLSPEMVSASEVISTQENQTYTYVRCWYRTSYSKDDPATDWEWAKNEDGSYFTIDGYWWSSVSFKNMFYTNTSQNVIRQRCEATLDLANENADITFFAADNRFSYNHTIWSNDAAMQPDQINKVVALGDSLSDTGNIFNASQWRFPNPNSWFLGHFSNGFVWTEYIAKAKNLPLYNWAVGGAAGENQYIALTGVGDQVSSYLTYAKLAKNYKPANTLVTLECG
;
A
#
# COMPACT_ATOMS: atom_id res chain seq x y z
N LEU A 1 -9.99 -2.47 -43.93
CA LEU A 1 -9.53 -1.21 -43.31
C LEU A 1 -10.11 -1.16 -41.91
N THR A 2 -9.33 -1.60 -40.93
CA THR A 2 -9.69 -1.54 -39.51
C THR A 2 -9.30 -0.15 -39.02
N ALA A 3 -10.29 0.69 -38.73
CA ALA A 3 -10.04 2.02 -38.17
C ALA A 3 -9.46 1.85 -36.76
N LEU A 4 -8.18 2.21 -36.60
CA LEU A 4 -7.55 2.46 -35.31
C LEU A 4 -8.23 3.69 -34.71
N LEU A 5 -9.07 3.48 -33.70
CA LEU A 5 -9.49 4.55 -32.80
C LEU A 5 -8.24 5.04 -32.04
N PRO A 6 -7.95 6.36 -32.05
CA PRO A 6 -6.81 6.88 -31.32
C PRO A 6 -7.07 6.73 -29.81
N LEU A 7 -6.09 6.22 -29.07
CA LEU A 7 -6.02 6.36 -27.62
C LEU A 7 -5.78 7.84 -27.28
N ALA A 8 -6.83 8.64 -27.39
CA ALA A 8 -6.93 9.91 -26.68
C ALA A 8 -7.92 9.68 -25.53
N SER A 9 -7.48 8.92 -24.53
CA SER A 9 -8.17 8.91 -23.25
C SER A 9 -8.02 10.31 -22.67
N ALA A 10 -9.14 11.01 -22.51
CA ALA A 10 -9.22 12.29 -21.83
C ALA A 10 -8.48 12.19 -20.49
N VAL A 11 -7.40 12.95 -20.37
CA VAL A 11 -6.64 13.12 -19.13
C VAL A 11 -7.52 13.98 -18.24
N ALA A 12 -8.38 13.35 -17.44
CA ALA A 12 -9.03 14.05 -16.33
C ALA A 12 -7.96 14.28 -15.28
N GLU A 13 -7.57 15.54 -15.07
CA GLU A 13 -6.78 15.94 -13.90
C GLU A 13 -7.52 15.46 -12.65
N GLU A 14 -6.89 14.59 -11.85
CA GLU A 14 -7.43 14.29 -10.53
C GLU A 14 -7.38 15.57 -9.69
N PRO A 15 -8.45 15.90 -8.94
CA PRO A 15 -8.44 17.07 -8.08
C PRO A 15 -7.27 16.96 -7.09
N THR A 16 -6.51 18.04 -6.97
CA THR A 16 -5.37 18.12 -6.04
C THR A 16 -5.87 17.90 -4.61
N LEU A 17 -5.41 16.81 -3.99
CA LEU A 17 -5.72 16.51 -2.59
C LEU A 17 -4.92 17.44 -1.70
N SER A 18 -5.61 18.22 -0.87
CA SER A 18 -5.01 19.08 0.13
C SER A 18 -5.46 18.64 1.52
N PRO A 19 -4.53 18.50 2.48
CA PRO A 19 -4.89 18.11 3.84
C PRO A 19 -5.84 19.13 4.47
N GLU A 20 -5.74 20.43 4.16
CA GLU A 20 -6.61 21.50 4.68
C GLU A 20 -8.10 21.27 4.40
N MET A 21 -8.43 20.48 3.37
CA MET A 21 -9.81 20.16 3.01
C MET A 21 -10.48 19.16 3.97
N VAL A 22 -9.71 18.35 4.68
CA VAL A 22 -10.25 17.34 5.61
C VAL A 22 -10.65 18.02 6.93
N SER A 23 -11.96 18.08 7.17
CA SER A 23 -12.55 18.68 8.37
C SER A 23 -12.52 17.74 9.58
N ALA A 24 -12.54 18.29 10.80
CA ALA A 24 -12.61 17.48 12.02
C ALA A 24 -13.89 16.60 12.07
N SER A 25 -15.01 17.10 11.57
CA SER A 25 -16.26 16.33 11.46
C SER A 25 -16.14 15.14 10.51
N GLU A 26 -15.41 15.31 9.40
CA GLU A 26 -15.14 14.23 8.44
C GLU A 26 -14.21 13.17 9.03
N VAL A 27 -13.20 13.59 9.80
CA VAL A 27 -12.34 12.64 10.54
C VAL A 27 -13.18 11.82 11.51
N ILE A 28 -14.05 12.45 12.31
CA ILE A 28 -14.91 11.75 13.26
C ILE A 28 -15.85 10.78 12.54
N SER A 29 -16.59 11.25 11.53
CA SER A 29 -17.56 10.40 10.81
C SER A 29 -16.90 9.21 10.13
N THR A 30 -15.71 9.41 9.55
CA THR A 30 -14.92 8.33 8.94
C THR A 30 -14.46 7.33 10.00
N GLN A 31 -13.91 7.81 11.12
CA GLN A 31 -13.43 6.96 12.20
C GLN A 31 -14.55 6.22 12.94
N GLU A 32 -15.79 6.71 12.90
CA GLU A 32 -16.96 6.06 13.49
C GLU A 32 -17.60 5.02 12.57
N ASN A 33 -17.32 5.06 11.26
CA ASN A 33 -17.80 4.10 10.28
C ASN A 33 -17.03 2.76 10.36
N GLN A 34 -17.12 2.11 11.51
CA GLN A 34 -16.45 0.85 11.81
C GLN A 34 -17.06 -0.32 11.01
N THR A 35 -16.18 -1.13 10.45
CA THR A 35 -16.48 -2.32 9.66
C THR A 35 -15.32 -3.32 9.82
N TYR A 36 -15.32 -4.37 9.01
CA TYR A 36 -14.20 -5.31 8.88
C TYR A 36 -13.83 -5.49 7.40
N THR A 37 -12.65 -6.06 7.16
CA THR A 37 -12.23 -6.55 5.84
C THR A 37 -11.36 -7.81 5.99
N TYR A 38 -11.07 -8.49 4.89
CA TYR A 38 -10.19 -9.65 4.85
C TYR A 38 -8.76 -9.24 4.47
N VAL A 39 -7.81 -10.12 4.75
CA VAL A 39 -6.40 -9.93 4.41
C VAL A 39 -6.00 -10.89 3.30
N ARG A 40 -5.50 -10.34 2.18
CA ARG A 40 -4.88 -11.07 1.08
C ARG A 40 -3.38 -11.18 1.33
N CYS A 41 -2.87 -12.40 1.41
CA CYS A 41 -1.46 -12.70 1.63
C CYS A 41 -0.80 -13.13 0.31
N TRP A 42 0.08 -12.31 -0.22
CA TRP A 42 0.86 -12.61 -1.43
C TRP A 42 2.20 -13.24 -1.08
N TYR A 43 2.69 -14.10 -1.96
CA TYR A 43 4.00 -14.74 -1.83
C TYR A 43 4.60 -15.08 -3.18
N ARG A 44 5.93 -15.18 -3.23
CA ARG A 44 6.67 -15.72 -4.37
C ARG A 44 6.47 -17.22 -4.47
N THR A 45 6.04 -17.69 -5.63
CA THR A 45 5.78 -19.12 -5.87
C THR A 45 7.06 -19.95 -6.06
N SER A 46 8.12 -19.31 -6.56
CA SER A 46 9.42 -19.93 -6.78
C SER A 46 10.36 -19.80 -5.58
N TYR A 47 11.22 -20.80 -5.39
CA TYR A 47 12.32 -20.75 -4.42
C TYR A 47 13.48 -19.87 -4.88
N SER A 48 13.59 -19.60 -6.19
CA SER A 48 14.62 -18.72 -6.75
C SER A 48 14.22 -17.25 -6.61
N LYS A 49 15.19 -16.39 -6.27
CA LYS A 49 15.00 -14.93 -6.27
C LYS A 49 14.91 -14.34 -7.69
N ASP A 50 15.26 -15.12 -8.70
CA ASP A 50 15.25 -14.66 -10.11
C ASP A 50 13.86 -14.72 -10.73
N ASP A 51 12.92 -15.47 -10.13
CA ASP A 51 11.57 -15.66 -10.64
C ASP A 51 10.58 -14.77 -9.84
N PRO A 52 10.06 -13.68 -10.44
CA PRO A 52 9.20 -12.71 -9.77
C PRO A 52 7.75 -13.16 -9.64
N ALA A 53 7.37 -14.34 -10.14
CA ALA A 53 5.99 -14.80 -10.11
C ALA A 53 5.47 -14.91 -8.67
N THR A 54 4.26 -14.39 -8.46
CA THR A 54 3.57 -14.38 -7.17
C THR A 54 2.18 -14.95 -7.30
N ASP A 55 1.67 -15.49 -6.20
CA ASP A 55 0.27 -15.89 -6.02
C ASP A 55 -0.20 -15.43 -4.63
N TRP A 56 -1.47 -15.64 -4.32
CA TRP A 56 -2.04 -15.21 -3.04
C TRP A 56 -3.08 -16.16 -2.48
N GLU A 57 -3.20 -16.12 -1.15
CA GLU A 57 -4.25 -16.80 -0.39
C GLU A 57 -4.90 -15.82 0.60
N TRP A 58 -6.14 -16.10 0.99
CA TRP A 58 -6.77 -15.37 2.09
C TRP A 58 -6.18 -15.81 3.42
N ALA A 59 -5.81 -14.85 4.27
CA ALA A 59 -5.38 -15.13 5.63
C ALA A 59 -6.44 -15.93 6.41
N LYS A 60 -6.00 -16.86 7.24
CA LYS A 60 -6.86 -17.72 8.06
C LYS A 60 -6.49 -17.64 9.54
N ASN A 61 -7.48 -17.91 10.37
CA ASN A 61 -7.31 -18.21 11.79
C ASN A 61 -6.82 -19.66 11.96
N GLU A 62 -6.42 -20.02 13.18
CA GLU A 62 -5.93 -21.36 13.52
C GLU A 62 -6.97 -22.46 13.31
N ASP A 63 -8.27 -22.11 13.39
CA ASP A 63 -9.39 -23.02 13.12
C ASP A 63 -9.72 -23.16 11.62
N GLY A 64 -8.97 -22.48 10.75
CA GLY A 64 -9.17 -22.48 9.30
C GLY A 64 -10.23 -21.50 8.79
N SER A 65 -10.93 -20.77 9.68
CA SER A 65 -11.83 -19.68 9.28
C SER A 65 -11.05 -18.49 8.70
N TYR A 66 -11.69 -17.66 7.88
CA TYR A 66 -11.03 -16.48 7.32
C TYR A 66 -10.67 -15.47 8.42
N PHE A 67 -9.44 -14.97 8.38
CA PHE A 67 -8.97 -13.91 9.27
C PHE A 67 -9.49 -12.56 8.76
N THR A 68 -10.19 -11.84 9.64
CA THR A 68 -10.68 -10.48 9.40
C THR A 68 -10.00 -9.49 10.32
N ILE A 69 -9.90 -8.25 9.87
CA ILE A 69 -9.43 -7.12 10.68
C ILE A 69 -10.53 -6.06 10.77
N ASP A 70 -10.80 -5.61 12.00
CA ASP A 70 -11.76 -4.54 12.26
C ASP A 70 -11.12 -3.17 12.08
N GLY A 71 -11.89 -2.21 11.59
CA GLY A 71 -11.38 -0.90 11.23
C GLY A 71 -12.34 -0.06 10.41
N TYR A 72 -11.79 0.87 9.64
CA TYR A 72 -12.56 1.78 8.80
C TYR A 72 -11.81 2.09 7.50
N TRP A 73 -12.56 2.34 6.45
CA TRP A 73 -12.04 2.72 5.15
C TRP A 73 -12.01 4.24 5.00
N TRP A 74 -10.99 4.75 4.32
CA TRP A 74 -11.05 6.09 3.75
C TRP A 74 -10.30 6.15 2.42
N SER A 75 -10.91 6.85 1.47
CA SER A 75 -10.27 7.14 0.20
C SER A 75 -10.78 8.45 -0.38
N SER A 76 -9.92 9.09 -1.15
CA SER A 76 -10.33 10.11 -2.12
C SER A 76 -10.91 9.53 -3.41
N VAL A 77 -10.52 8.30 -3.81
CA VAL A 77 -11.00 7.58 -5.01
C VAL A 77 -10.97 6.06 -4.80
N SER A 78 -11.89 5.28 -5.37
CA SER A 78 -12.10 3.87 -4.95
C SER A 78 -10.86 2.96 -5.01
N PHE A 79 -9.93 3.16 -5.95
CA PHE A 79 -8.73 2.32 -6.10
C PHE A 79 -7.54 2.75 -5.21
N LYS A 80 -7.58 3.94 -4.60
CA LYS A 80 -6.55 4.45 -3.66
C LYS A 80 -6.95 4.25 -2.19
N ASN A 81 -7.92 3.37 -1.92
CA ASN A 81 -8.47 3.19 -0.59
C ASN A 81 -7.43 2.64 0.40
N MET A 82 -7.46 3.12 1.65
CA MET A 82 -6.62 2.63 2.74
C MET A 82 -7.52 2.17 3.90
N PHE A 83 -7.20 1.01 4.47
CA PHE A 83 -7.93 0.46 5.61
C PHE A 83 -7.19 0.75 6.91
N TYR A 84 -7.84 1.41 7.86
CA TYR A 84 -7.26 1.76 9.15
C TYR A 84 -7.74 0.79 10.21
N THR A 85 -6.82 0.09 10.87
CA THR A 85 -7.13 -0.91 11.90
C THR A 85 -6.29 -0.68 13.15
N ASN A 86 -6.75 -1.19 14.30
CA ASN A 86 -5.91 -1.28 15.51
C ASN A 86 -5.07 -2.57 15.53
N THR A 87 -5.29 -3.49 14.60
CA THR A 87 -4.50 -4.71 14.46
C THR A 87 -3.08 -4.35 14.03
N SER A 88 -2.07 -4.82 14.76
CA SER A 88 -0.67 -4.54 14.41
C SER A 88 -0.24 -5.27 13.14
N GLN A 89 0.64 -4.64 12.36
CA GLN A 89 1.25 -5.26 11.16
C GLN A 89 1.95 -6.59 11.47
N ASN A 90 2.51 -6.75 12.68
CA ASN A 90 3.16 -8.00 13.09
C ASN A 90 2.15 -9.16 13.23
N VAL A 91 0.96 -8.89 13.78
CA VAL A 91 -0.10 -9.90 13.88
C VAL A 91 -0.59 -10.31 12.50
N ILE A 92 -0.81 -9.34 11.61
CA ILE A 92 -1.25 -9.61 10.23
C ILE A 92 -0.21 -10.44 9.48
N ARG A 93 1.07 -10.06 9.59
CA ARG A 93 2.19 -10.81 8.99
C ARG A 93 2.25 -12.24 9.50
N GLN A 94 2.17 -12.44 10.82
CA GLN A 94 2.17 -13.78 11.43
C GLN A 94 1.00 -14.64 10.94
N ARG A 95 -0.18 -14.03 10.74
CA ARG A 95 -1.34 -14.74 10.17
C ARG A 95 -1.10 -15.15 8.72
N CYS A 96 -0.50 -14.28 7.90
CA CYS A 96 -0.11 -14.65 6.55
C CYS A 96 0.97 -15.75 6.51
N GLU A 97 2.02 -15.63 7.31
CA GLU A 97 3.09 -16.63 7.43
C GLU A 97 2.53 -18.00 7.83
N ALA A 98 1.67 -18.03 8.85
CA ALA A 98 1.03 -19.28 9.30
C ALA A 98 0.03 -19.85 8.29
N THR A 99 -0.67 -19.01 7.53
CA THR A 99 -1.64 -19.47 6.52
C THR A 99 -0.95 -20.08 5.32
N LEU A 100 0.17 -19.51 4.90
CA LEU A 100 0.90 -19.94 3.72
C LEU A 100 1.82 -21.14 4.03
N ASP A 101 2.31 -21.28 5.28
CA ASP A 101 3.15 -22.40 5.77
C ASP A 101 4.27 -22.79 4.78
N LEU A 102 4.98 -21.77 4.27
CA LEU A 102 5.95 -21.95 3.20
C LEU A 102 7.31 -22.35 3.77
N ALA A 103 7.86 -23.45 3.27
CA ALA A 103 9.27 -23.80 3.49
C ALA A 103 10.26 -22.88 2.74
N ASN A 104 9.74 -21.99 1.89
CA ASN A 104 10.54 -21.09 1.05
C ASN A 104 10.98 -19.84 1.83
N GLU A 105 12.26 -19.74 2.14
CA GLU A 105 12.87 -18.55 2.77
C GLU A 105 12.80 -17.29 1.89
N ASN A 106 12.59 -17.45 0.58
CA ASN A 106 12.47 -16.38 -0.41
C ASN A 106 11.00 -16.08 -0.77
N ALA A 107 10.05 -16.48 0.08
CA ALA A 107 8.63 -16.26 -0.16
C ALA A 107 8.23 -14.77 -0.24
N ASP A 108 9.05 -13.86 0.29
CA ASP A 108 8.87 -12.40 0.21
C ASP A 108 7.41 -11.97 0.46
N ILE A 109 6.85 -12.44 1.58
CA ILE A 109 5.41 -12.29 1.87
C ILE A 109 5.04 -10.81 2.02
N THR A 110 3.99 -10.40 1.31
CA THR A 110 3.33 -9.09 1.46
C THR A 110 1.83 -9.29 1.68
N PHE A 111 1.13 -8.28 2.18
CA PHE A 111 -0.29 -8.42 2.48
C PHE A 111 -1.07 -7.11 2.35
N PHE A 112 -2.34 -7.23 2.00
CA PHE A 112 -3.23 -6.10 1.72
C PHE A 112 -4.66 -6.38 2.20
N ALA A 113 -5.42 -5.31 2.47
CA ALA A 113 -6.85 -5.41 2.71
C ALA A 113 -7.60 -5.63 1.39
N ALA A 114 -8.58 -6.52 1.40
CA ALA A 114 -9.45 -6.78 0.26
C ALA A 114 -10.74 -7.45 0.72
N ASP A 115 -11.90 -6.94 0.30
CA ASP A 115 -13.19 -7.53 0.66
C ASP A 115 -13.53 -8.77 -0.19
N ASN A 116 -12.99 -8.84 -1.41
CA ASN A 116 -13.18 -9.97 -2.31
C ASN A 116 -12.04 -10.08 -3.32
N ARG A 117 -12.09 -11.10 -4.18
CA ARG A 117 -11.04 -11.38 -5.17
C ARG A 117 -10.84 -10.30 -6.24
N PHE A 118 -11.83 -9.42 -6.44
CA PHE A 118 -11.76 -8.33 -7.42
C PHE A 118 -11.30 -7.00 -6.80
N SER A 119 -11.20 -6.91 -5.47
CA SER A 119 -10.64 -5.75 -4.79
C SER A 119 -9.15 -5.60 -5.16
N TYR A 120 -8.72 -4.35 -5.33
CA TYR A 120 -7.30 -4.02 -5.46
C TYR A 120 -6.53 -4.34 -4.17
N ASN A 121 -5.21 -4.20 -4.23
CA ASN A 121 -4.34 -4.37 -3.07
C ASN A 121 -4.38 -3.08 -2.24
N HIS A 122 -5.24 -3.01 -1.23
CA HIS A 122 -5.35 -1.82 -0.38
C HIS A 122 -4.39 -1.87 0.81
N THR A 123 -3.67 -0.77 1.05
CA THR A 123 -2.77 -0.64 2.19
C THR A 123 -3.55 -0.77 3.50
N ILE A 124 -2.99 -1.52 4.46
CA ILE A 124 -3.52 -1.62 5.82
C ILE A 124 -2.69 -0.71 6.72
N TRP A 125 -3.27 0.36 7.24
CA TRP A 125 -2.66 1.25 8.21
C TRP A 125 -2.99 0.80 9.64
N SER A 126 -1.98 0.48 10.43
CA SER A 126 -2.15 0.26 11.88
C SER A 126 -2.14 1.60 12.61
N ASN A 127 -3.27 1.96 13.24
CA ASN A 127 -3.41 3.16 14.05
C ASN A 127 -2.47 3.14 15.26
N ASP A 128 -1.97 4.32 15.63
CA ASP A 128 -1.06 4.45 16.77
C ASP A 128 -1.84 4.35 18.09
N ALA A 129 -1.19 3.80 19.12
CA ALA A 129 -1.74 3.80 20.47
C ALA A 129 -1.80 5.23 21.03
N ALA A 130 -2.80 5.51 21.87
CA ALA A 130 -2.94 6.81 22.53
C ALA A 130 -1.73 7.15 23.40
N MET A 131 -1.20 6.15 24.11
CA MET A 131 0.07 6.24 24.82
C MET A 131 1.17 5.67 23.93
N GLN A 132 2.01 6.54 23.38
CA GLN A 132 3.16 6.17 22.57
C GLN A 132 4.42 6.91 23.01
N PRO A 133 5.57 6.22 23.10
CA PRO A 133 6.86 6.87 23.37
C PRO A 133 7.29 7.75 22.18
N ASP A 134 8.24 8.64 22.44
CA ASP A 134 8.85 9.48 21.40
C ASP A 134 9.96 8.68 20.69
N GLN A 135 9.53 7.77 19.82
CA GLN A 135 10.40 6.92 19.02
C GLN A 135 9.77 6.67 17.65
N ILE A 136 10.61 6.41 16.64
CA ILE A 136 10.14 6.03 15.31
C ILE A 136 9.32 4.74 15.39
N ASN A 137 8.10 4.78 14.85
CA ASN A 137 7.16 3.65 14.86
C ASN A 137 6.66 3.26 13.46
N LYS A 138 7.02 4.00 12.42
CA LYS A 138 6.72 3.68 11.01
C LYS A 138 7.69 4.34 10.04
N VAL A 139 7.79 3.76 8.85
CA VAL A 139 8.48 4.34 7.70
C VAL A 139 7.43 4.80 6.68
N VAL A 140 7.58 6.01 6.15
CA VAL A 140 6.78 6.50 5.03
C VAL A 140 7.73 6.80 3.87
N ALA A 141 7.49 6.17 2.71
CA ALA A 141 8.32 6.35 1.53
C ALA A 141 7.65 7.23 0.48
N LEU A 142 8.40 8.22 -0.01
CA LEU A 142 8.04 9.11 -1.10
C LEU A 142 9.10 8.94 -2.21
N GLY A 143 8.69 9.06 -3.47
CA GLY A 143 9.62 8.94 -4.59
C GLY A 143 9.04 8.41 -5.88
N ASP A 144 9.89 7.76 -6.66
CA ASP A 144 9.59 7.21 -7.98
C ASP A 144 9.61 5.67 -8.02
N SER A 145 9.93 5.08 -9.18
CA SER A 145 10.01 3.64 -9.39
C SER A 145 11.06 2.92 -8.52
N LEU A 146 12.10 3.61 -8.03
CA LEU A 146 13.09 3.02 -7.13
C LEU A 146 12.53 2.71 -5.74
N SER A 147 11.37 3.29 -5.41
CA SER A 147 10.73 3.14 -4.12
C SER A 147 9.29 2.62 -4.22
N ASP A 148 8.60 2.72 -5.35
CA ASP A 148 7.21 2.26 -5.50
C ASP A 148 7.07 0.74 -5.27
N THR A 149 6.14 0.38 -4.39
CA THR A 149 5.81 -1.01 -4.01
C THR A 149 4.45 -1.48 -4.53
N GLY A 150 3.80 -0.71 -5.42
CA GLY A 150 2.57 -1.13 -6.09
C GLY A 150 1.52 -0.05 -6.36
N ASN A 151 1.82 1.24 -6.15
CA ASN A 151 0.89 2.33 -6.42
C ASN A 151 0.58 2.44 -7.92
N ILE A 152 1.60 2.47 -8.79
CA ILE A 152 1.38 2.45 -10.25
C ILE A 152 0.79 1.12 -10.72
N PHE A 153 1.08 0.04 -9.99
CA PHE A 153 0.57 -1.29 -10.29
C PHE A 153 -0.93 -1.41 -10.05
N ASN A 154 -1.44 -0.91 -8.93
CA ASN A 154 -2.88 -0.80 -8.70
C ASN A 154 -3.52 0.14 -9.73
N ALA A 155 -2.91 1.30 -10.01
CA ALA A 155 -3.44 2.27 -10.99
C ALA A 155 -3.51 1.70 -12.42
N SER A 156 -2.60 0.79 -12.78
CA SER A 156 -2.56 0.12 -14.09
C SER A 156 -3.40 -1.16 -14.16
N GLN A 157 -4.23 -1.44 -13.14
CA GLN A 157 -5.03 -2.66 -13.04
C GLN A 157 -4.17 -3.94 -13.06
N TRP A 158 -3.04 -3.90 -12.35
CA TRP A 158 -2.07 -5.00 -12.22
C TRP A 158 -1.39 -5.42 -13.53
N ARG A 159 -1.28 -4.48 -14.49
CA ARG A 159 -0.66 -4.74 -15.80
C ARG A 159 0.74 -4.15 -15.95
N PHE A 160 1.06 -3.13 -15.16
CA PHE A 160 2.33 -2.42 -15.24
C PHE A 160 2.90 -2.10 -13.86
N PRO A 161 4.15 -2.51 -13.55
CA PRO A 161 5.00 -3.37 -14.37
C PRO A 161 4.41 -4.79 -14.54
N ASN A 162 4.85 -5.54 -15.58
CA ASN A 162 4.31 -6.88 -15.87
C ASN A 162 4.61 -7.84 -14.70
N PRO A 163 3.61 -8.43 -14.02
CA PRO A 163 3.82 -9.23 -12.82
C PRO A 163 4.55 -10.57 -13.06
N ASN A 164 4.70 -10.99 -14.31
CA ASN A 164 5.48 -12.17 -14.68
C ASN A 164 6.98 -11.85 -14.92
N SER A 165 7.36 -10.57 -14.93
CA SER A 165 8.75 -10.13 -15.12
C SER A 165 9.24 -9.21 -14.00
N TRP A 166 8.33 -8.73 -13.17
CA TRP A 166 8.56 -7.78 -12.10
C TRP A 166 7.75 -8.20 -10.88
N PHE A 167 8.35 -8.10 -9.70
CA PHE A 167 7.77 -8.65 -8.49
C PHE A 167 6.60 -7.81 -8.00
N LEU A 168 5.37 -8.29 -8.19
CA LEU A 168 4.12 -7.71 -7.64
C LEU A 168 4.09 -6.16 -7.60
N GLY A 169 4.34 -5.51 -8.74
CA GLY A 169 4.30 -4.05 -8.86
C GLY A 169 5.59 -3.29 -8.53
N HIS A 170 6.62 -3.97 -8.04
CA HIS A 170 7.96 -3.40 -7.84
C HIS A 170 8.69 -3.30 -9.17
N PHE A 171 9.48 -2.25 -9.37
CA PHE A 171 10.46 -2.18 -10.46
C PHE A 171 11.75 -2.91 -10.08
N SER A 172 11.60 -4.13 -9.56
CA SER A 172 12.68 -5.07 -9.26
C SER A 172 12.15 -6.52 -9.33
N ASN A 173 13.02 -7.51 -9.18
CA ASN A 173 12.67 -8.93 -9.06
C ASN A 173 12.30 -9.35 -7.63
N GLY A 174 12.25 -8.41 -6.69
CA GLY A 174 11.88 -8.61 -5.29
C GLY A 174 11.69 -7.27 -4.59
N PHE A 175 11.89 -7.27 -3.27
CA PHE A 175 11.80 -6.07 -2.45
C PHE A 175 12.74 -4.94 -2.89
N VAL A 176 12.30 -3.70 -2.69
CA VAL A 176 13.10 -2.48 -2.86
C VAL A 176 13.78 -2.07 -1.55
N TRP A 177 14.68 -1.08 -1.62
CA TRP A 177 15.53 -0.69 -0.50
C TRP A 177 14.77 -0.24 0.75
N THR A 178 13.60 0.42 0.59
CA THR A 178 12.75 0.88 1.69
C THR A 178 12.15 -0.29 2.48
N GLU A 179 11.79 -1.38 1.83
CA GLU A 179 11.28 -2.60 2.46
C GLU A 179 12.38 -3.31 3.27
N TYR A 180 13.61 -3.36 2.75
CA TYR A 180 14.74 -3.89 3.51
C TYR A 180 15.04 -3.07 4.78
N ILE A 181 14.95 -1.73 4.71
CA ILE A 181 15.08 -0.87 5.89
C ILE A 181 13.96 -1.17 6.90
N ALA A 182 12.71 -1.19 6.44
CA ALA A 182 11.55 -1.46 7.29
C ALA A 182 11.66 -2.83 7.98
N LYS A 183 12.03 -3.88 7.24
CA LYS A 183 12.27 -5.22 7.77
C LYS A 183 13.40 -5.25 8.79
N ALA A 184 14.55 -4.63 8.49
CA ALA A 184 15.69 -4.58 9.40
C ALA A 184 15.40 -3.82 10.71
N LYS A 185 14.46 -2.86 10.67
CA LYS A 185 14.03 -2.10 11.84
C LYS A 185 12.76 -2.65 12.51
N ASN A 186 12.17 -3.71 11.95
CA ASN A 186 10.87 -4.26 12.37
C ASN A 186 9.79 -3.16 12.44
N LEU A 187 9.78 -2.27 11.44
CA LEU A 187 8.84 -1.17 11.31
C LEU A 187 7.87 -1.44 10.15
N PRO A 188 6.62 -0.95 10.24
CA PRO A 188 5.73 -0.93 9.10
C PRO A 188 6.21 0.10 8.06
N LEU A 189 6.05 -0.24 6.78
CA LEU A 189 6.31 0.65 5.64
C LEU A 189 4.98 1.05 5.00
N TYR A 190 4.79 2.35 4.80
CA TYR A 190 3.68 2.89 4.01
C TYR A 190 4.24 3.67 2.82
N ASN A 191 3.80 3.33 1.62
CA ASN A 191 4.43 3.81 0.39
C ASN A 191 3.51 4.79 -0.36
N TRP A 192 4.02 5.99 -0.60
CA TRP A 192 3.42 7.02 -1.45
C TRP A 192 4.22 7.29 -2.73
N ALA A 193 5.33 6.58 -2.95
CA ALA A 193 6.11 6.66 -4.17
C ALA A 193 5.29 6.14 -5.37
N VAL A 194 5.50 6.71 -6.55
CA VAL A 194 4.80 6.26 -7.76
C VAL A 194 5.77 6.05 -8.91
N GLY A 195 5.74 4.85 -9.50
CA GLY A 195 6.57 4.47 -10.63
C GLY A 195 6.40 5.40 -11.82
N GLY A 196 7.49 6.03 -12.24
CA GLY A 196 7.51 6.99 -13.35
C GLY A 196 7.26 8.44 -12.95
N ALA A 197 7.25 8.77 -11.65
CA ALA A 197 7.21 10.14 -11.15
C ALA A 197 8.50 10.90 -11.56
N ALA A 198 8.56 11.32 -12.83
CA ALA A 198 9.47 12.36 -13.31
C ALA A 198 8.72 13.70 -13.23
N GLY A 199 9.46 14.82 -13.16
CA GLY A 199 8.93 16.16 -12.87
C GLY A 199 7.70 16.69 -13.65
N GLU A 200 7.19 16.00 -14.68
CA GLU A 200 5.88 16.26 -15.31
C GLU A 200 5.19 14.96 -15.84
N ASN A 201 3.85 14.98 -15.89
CA ASN A 201 2.97 13.80 -15.90
C ASN A 201 2.73 13.17 -17.30
N GLN A 202 2.87 11.84 -17.41
CA GLN A 202 2.44 11.03 -18.58
C GLN A 202 1.39 9.93 -18.29
N TYR A 203 1.08 9.64 -17.02
CA TYR A 203 0.00 8.73 -16.59
C TYR A 203 -0.81 9.36 -15.45
N ILE A 204 -2.05 8.89 -15.24
CA ILE A 204 -3.00 9.40 -14.21
C ILE A 204 -2.42 9.39 -12.78
N ALA A 205 -1.40 8.57 -12.53
CA ALA A 205 -0.72 8.47 -11.24
C ALA A 205 0.64 9.18 -11.19
N LEU A 206 1.12 9.77 -12.29
CA LEU A 206 2.33 10.58 -12.22
C LEU A 206 1.95 11.87 -11.51
N THR A 207 2.38 11.97 -10.26
CA THR A 207 2.19 13.12 -9.42
C THR A 207 3.58 13.47 -8.89
N GLY A 208 3.93 14.75 -8.95
CA GLY A 208 5.21 15.20 -8.40
C GLY A 208 5.28 14.87 -6.91
N VAL A 209 6.49 14.82 -6.34
CA VAL A 209 6.68 14.54 -4.91
C VAL A 209 5.81 15.44 -4.00
N GLY A 210 5.54 16.69 -4.39
CA GLY A 210 4.67 17.59 -3.64
C GLY A 210 3.22 17.09 -3.49
N ASP A 211 2.69 16.44 -4.52
CA ASP A 211 1.36 15.84 -4.49
C ASP A 211 1.36 14.54 -3.66
N GLN A 212 2.47 13.77 -3.71
CA GLN A 212 2.64 12.61 -2.83
C GLN A 212 2.62 13.02 -1.36
N VAL A 213 3.31 14.12 -1.01
CA VAL A 213 3.29 14.70 0.35
C VAL A 213 1.88 15.15 0.72
N SER A 214 1.19 15.89 -0.15
CA SER A 214 -0.15 16.40 0.12
C SER A 214 -1.17 15.26 0.30
N SER A 215 -1.08 14.23 -0.54
CA SER A 215 -1.85 12.99 -0.41
C SER A 215 -1.56 12.32 0.93
N TYR A 216 -0.30 12.06 1.25
CA TYR A 216 0.09 11.44 2.51
C TYR A 216 -0.43 12.20 3.73
N LEU A 217 -0.26 13.52 3.78
CA LEU A 217 -0.76 14.34 4.88
C LEU A 217 -2.30 14.29 4.99
N THR A 218 -2.99 14.16 3.86
CA THR A 218 -4.45 13.98 3.81
C THR A 218 -4.86 12.67 4.47
N TYR A 219 -4.28 11.54 4.06
CA TYR A 219 -4.55 10.23 4.70
C TYR A 219 -4.11 10.21 6.18
N ALA A 220 -3.00 10.85 6.52
CA ALA A 220 -2.49 10.91 7.89
C ALA A 220 -3.45 11.63 8.87
N LYS A 221 -4.29 12.56 8.39
CA LYS A 221 -5.33 13.20 9.21
C LYS A 221 -6.42 12.23 9.68
N LEU A 222 -6.62 11.13 8.97
CA LEU A 222 -7.62 10.12 9.28
C LEU A 222 -7.11 9.07 10.28
N ALA A 223 -5.79 9.02 10.49
CA ALA A 223 -5.15 8.11 11.43
C ALA A 223 -5.37 8.56 12.89
N LYS A 224 -5.62 7.61 13.77
CA LYS A 224 -5.77 7.86 15.21
C LYS A 224 -4.41 8.01 15.87
N ASN A 225 -4.30 9.01 16.75
CA ASN A 225 -3.12 9.30 17.58
C ASN A 225 -1.83 9.51 16.77
N TYR A 226 -1.94 9.95 15.52
CA TYR A 226 -0.79 10.07 14.65
C TYR A 226 0.17 11.19 15.12
N LYS A 227 1.46 10.86 15.26
CA LYS A 227 2.52 11.83 15.58
C LYS A 227 3.55 11.86 14.43
N PRO A 228 3.63 12.95 13.64
CA PRO A 228 4.61 13.07 12.56
C PRO A 228 6.07 12.89 13.01
N ALA A 229 6.40 13.32 14.24
CA ALA A 229 7.74 13.17 14.81
C ALA A 229 8.17 11.71 15.03
N ASN A 230 7.22 10.77 15.05
CA ASN A 230 7.46 9.34 15.19
C ASN A 230 7.52 8.60 13.84
N THR A 231 7.57 9.34 12.73
CA THR A 231 7.63 8.78 11.37
C THR A 231 9.00 9.04 10.76
N LEU A 232 9.66 7.98 10.30
CA LEU A 232 10.84 8.09 9.43
C LEU A 232 10.36 8.27 8.00
N VAL A 233 10.57 9.45 7.43
CA VAL A 233 10.26 9.72 6.02
C VAL A 233 11.50 9.46 5.17
N THR A 234 11.35 8.66 4.11
CA THR A 234 12.37 8.48 3.07
C THR A 234 11.94 9.17 1.79
N LEU A 235 12.87 9.82 1.10
CA LEU A 235 12.63 10.51 -0.15
C LEU A 235 13.78 10.26 -1.13
N GLU A 236 13.44 9.76 -2.33
CA GLU A 236 14.32 9.66 -3.49
C GLU A 236 13.49 9.99 -4.75
N CYS A 237 13.92 10.97 -5.54
CA CYS A 237 13.17 11.42 -6.73
C CYS A 237 14.13 12.17 -7.68
N GLY A 238 14.03 11.90 -8.99
CA GLY A 238 14.88 12.51 -10.02
C GLY A 238 14.24 12.65 -11.39
#